data_AF-A0A8J5SVZ5-F1
#
_entry.id   AF-A0A8J5SVZ5-F1
#
_cell.length_a   1.000
_cell.length_b   1.000
_cell.length_c   1.000
_cell.angle_alpha   90.00
_cell.angle_beta   90.00
_cell.angle_gamma   90.00
#
_symmetry.space_group_name_H-M   'P 1'
#
loop_
_entity.id
_entity.type
_entity.pdbx_description
1 polymer ?
#
loop_
_entity_poly.entity_id
_entity_poly.type
_entity_poly.pdbx_seq_one_letter_code
_entity_poly.pdbx_strand_id
1 'polypeptide(L)'
;MHAKITIFSSASAPLLGRRRLRRADDASSPVRNYFLGGAEMGDRGRRMVFVTVGTTCFDALVKAVDSEAMKEALLQKGYTDIVIQMGRGTYIPSKVSGSSTLQVDYFTFSTSIADYIREASLVISHAGSGSIFETLRLCKPLIVVVNEDLMDNHQSELAEELAERKHLFCARPQTLREAVDAMDLTALRPYEPGDAKPVVTLINKFLRFPVD
;
A
#
# COMPACT_ATOMS: atom_id res chain seq x y z
N MET A 1 -2.90 -68.52 24.80
CA MET A 1 -3.19 -67.74 26.03
C MET A 1 -4.07 -66.57 25.63
N HIS A 2 -5.34 -66.65 25.98
CA HIS A 2 -6.39 -65.64 25.77
C HIS A 2 -6.35 -64.58 26.88
N ALA A 3 -6.77 -63.34 26.54
CA ALA A 3 -7.54 -62.36 27.33
C ALA A 3 -6.99 -60.92 27.12
N LYS A 4 -7.79 -59.85 27.01
CA LYS A 4 -9.24 -59.65 27.01
C LYS A 4 -9.50 -58.24 26.48
N ILE A 5 -10.50 -58.12 25.60
CA ILE A 5 -11.23 -56.88 25.29
C ILE A 5 -12.22 -56.63 26.42
N THR A 6 -12.34 -55.39 26.90
CA THR A 6 -13.40 -54.96 27.82
C THR A 6 -14.14 -53.76 27.24
N ILE A 7 -15.44 -53.96 27.03
CA ILE A 7 -16.46 -52.97 26.66
C ILE A 7 -17.33 -52.73 27.91
N PHE A 8 -17.66 -51.47 28.19
CA PHE A 8 -18.80 -51.01 29.01
C PHE A 8 -19.29 -49.73 28.31
N SER A 9 -20.48 -49.59 27.70
CA SER A 9 -21.89 -49.81 28.07
C SER A 9 -22.48 -48.84 29.10
N SER A 10 -23.36 -47.98 28.56
CA SER A 10 -24.61 -47.39 29.09
C SER A 10 -24.58 -46.37 30.25
N ALA A 11 -25.12 -45.17 30.00
CA ALA A 11 -26.40 -44.68 30.58
C ALA A 11 -26.85 -43.35 29.95
N SER A 12 -28.16 -43.07 30.04
CA SER A 12 -28.97 -42.14 29.25
C SER A 12 -29.56 -40.98 30.10
N ALA A 13 -29.67 -39.80 29.46
CA ALA A 13 -30.65 -38.69 29.64
C ALA A 13 -30.65 -37.83 30.96
N PRO A 14 -31.30 -36.63 31.03
CA PRO A 14 -31.89 -35.74 30.00
C PRO A 14 -31.55 -34.21 30.09
N LEU A 15 -31.80 -33.52 28.96
CA LEU A 15 -32.36 -32.16 28.72
C LEU A 15 -32.35 -31.07 29.83
N LEU A 16 -31.74 -29.90 29.54
CA LEU A 16 -32.41 -28.58 29.50
C LEU A 16 -31.43 -27.47 29.07
N GLY A 17 -31.83 -26.57 28.16
CA GLY A 17 -31.08 -25.32 27.93
C GLY A 17 -31.17 -24.73 26.53
N ARG A 18 -32.39 -24.39 26.07
CA ARG A 18 -32.58 -23.54 24.89
C ARG A 18 -31.89 -22.19 25.11
N ARG A 19 -30.91 -21.84 24.26
CA ARG A 19 -30.63 -20.43 23.91
C ARG A 19 -30.59 -20.29 22.39
N ARG A 20 -31.59 -19.56 21.88
CA ARG A 20 -31.63 -18.97 20.54
C ARG A 20 -30.32 -18.22 20.29
N LEU A 21 -29.56 -18.61 19.27
CA LEU A 21 -28.79 -17.64 18.51
C LEU A 21 -29.42 -17.49 17.13
N ARG A 22 -29.63 -16.22 16.81
CA ARG A 22 -30.33 -15.71 15.65
C ARG A 22 -29.49 -15.98 14.39
N ARG A 23 -30.18 -16.30 13.30
CA ARG A 23 -29.67 -16.11 11.94
C ARG A 23 -29.26 -14.64 11.78
N ALA A 24 -28.08 -14.43 11.22
CA ALA A 24 -27.70 -13.25 10.46
C ALA A 24 -27.13 -13.85 9.17
N ASP A 25 -27.96 -13.99 8.13
CA ASP A 25 -28.20 -12.96 7.11
C ASP A 25 -26.93 -12.67 6.32
N ASP A 26 -26.87 -13.43 5.22
CA ASP A 26 -26.26 -13.18 3.93
C ASP A 26 -26.15 -11.67 3.64
N ALA A 27 -24.93 -11.14 3.71
CA ALA A 27 -24.61 -9.80 3.22
C ALA A 27 -23.74 -9.96 1.99
N SER A 28 -24.42 -10.04 0.84
CA SER A 28 -23.88 -9.74 -0.47
C SER A 28 -23.02 -8.49 -0.40
N SER A 29 -21.72 -8.62 -0.66
CA SER A 29 -20.81 -7.52 -0.86
C SER A 29 -21.16 -6.81 -2.18
N PRO A 30 -21.53 -5.51 -2.18
CA PRO A 30 -21.47 -4.77 -3.41
C PRO A 30 -20.00 -4.47 -3.67
N VAL A 31 -19.41 -5.15 -4.64
CA VAL A 31 -18.18 -4.74 -5.30
C VAL A 31 -18.46 -3.33 -5.85
N ARG A 32 -18.08 -2.30 -5.09
CA ARG A 32 -18.14 -0.92 -5.54
C ARG A 32 -17.05 -0.76 -6.59
N ASN A 33 -17.45 -0.87 -7.86
CA ASN A 33 -16.69 -0.38 -9.00
C ASN A 33 -16.43 1.11 -8.77
N TYR A 34 -15.22 1.47 -8.34
CA TYR A 34 -14.72 2.82 -8.47
C TYR A 34 -14.17 2.98 -9.90
N PHE A 35 -15.09 3.00 -10.85
CA PHE A 35 -14.86 3.62 -12.16
C PHE A 35 -15.44 5.03 -12.06
N LEU A 36 -14.58 6.04 -12.01
CA LEU A 36 -14.98 7.43 -12.17
C LEU A 36 -14.18 8.04 -13.31
N GLY A 37 -14.77 7.95 -14.50
CA GLY A 37 -14.66 9.02 -15.49
C GLY A 37 -15.70 10.09 -15.20
N GLY A 38 -15.36 11.35 -15.47
CA GLY A 38 -16.30 12.48 -15.42
C GLY A 38 -15.86 13.58 -14.45
N ALA A 39 -15.45 14.71 -15.03
CA ALA A 39 -15.19 15.94 -14.31
C ALA A 39 -16.50 16.51 -13.75
N GLU A 40 -16.70 16.38 -12.43
CA GLU A 40 -17.72 17.11 -11.68
C GLU A 40 -17.04 17.79 -10.48
N MET A 41 -17.21 19.10 -10.38
CA MET A 41 -16.68 19.94 -9.30
C MET A 41 -17.53 19.75 -8.03
N GLY A 42 -17.50 18.55 -7.45
CA GLY A 42 -18.14 18.21 -6.19
C GLY A 42 -17.15 18.26 -5.03
N ASP A 43 -17.61 18.75 -3.88
CA ASP A 43 -17.00 18.72 -2.54
C ASP A 43 -15.66 17.97 -2.48
N ARG A 44 -14.54 18.69 -2.64
CA ARG A 44 -13.21 18.06 -2.68
C ARG A 44 -12.81 17.70 -1.26
N GLY A 45 -13.29 16.54 -0.81
CA GLY A 45 -12.74 15.86 0.36
C GLY A 45 -11.21 15.79 0.30
N ARG A 46 -10.60 15.71 1.47
CA ARG A 46 -9.14 15.66 1.66
C ARG A 46 -8.47 14.71 0.66
N ARG A 47 -7.55 15.22 -0.16
CA ARG A 47 -6.74 14.42 -1.11
C ARG A 47 -5.28 14.45 -0.72
N MET A 48 -4.88 13.41 0.01
CA MET A 48 -3.55 13.27 0.59
C MET A 48 -2.57 12.60 -0.38
N VAL A 49 -1.38 13.19 -0.51
CA VAL A 49 -0.18 12.54 -1.03
C VAL A 49 0.61 12.00 0.15
N PHE A 50 0.82 10.69 0.20
CA PHE A 50 1.68 10.08 1.20
C PHE A 50 3.05 9.79 0.61
N VAL A 51 4.10 10.30 1.25
CA VAL A 51 5.48 10.10 0.82
C VAL A 51 6.21 9.21 1.81
N THR A 52 6.94 8.20 1.36
CA THR A 52 7.66 7.26 2.23
C THR A 52 9.05 6.92 1.70
N VAL A 53 10.09 7.22 2.49
CA VAL A 53 11.47 6.76 2.25
C VAL A 53 11.79 5.46 3.00
N GLY A 54 10.79 4.86 3.67
CA GLY A 54 10.97 3.71 4.53
C GLY A 54 11.96 4.01 5.65
N THR A 55 12.83 3.06 5.95
CA THR A 55 13.89 3.22 6.97
C THR A 55 15.19 3.81 6.41
N THR A 56 15.24 4.10 5.10
CA THR A 56 16.45 4.55 4.40
C THR A 56 16.73 6.03 4.63
N CYS A 57 17.91 6.49 4.23
CA CYS A 57 18.23 7.91 4.12
C CYS A 57 18.03 8.32 2.65
N PHE A 58 17.09 9.23 2.39
CA PHE A 58 16.84 9.72 1.04
C PHE A 58 16.42 11.19 1.03
N ASP A 59 17.29 12.05 1.57
CA ASP A 59 17.06 13.49 1.68
C ASP A 59 16.75 14.15 0.32
N ALA A 60 17.29 13.60 -0.78
CA ALA A 60 17.00 14.10 -2.13
C ALA A 60 15.51 13.98 -2.50
N LEU A 61 14.85 12.86 -2.16
CA LEU A 61 13.40 12.72 -2.37
C LEU A 61 12.62 13.70 -1.50
N VAL A 62 12.99 13.81 -0.22
CA VAL A 62 12.30 14.70 0.72
C VAL A 62 12.41 16.16 0.26
N LYS A 63 13.59 16.60 -0.18
CA LYS A 63 13.81 17.93 -0.75
C LYS A 63 13.04 18.17 -2.05
N ALA A 64 12.96 17.17 -2.93
CA ALA A 64 12.20 17.27 -4.17
C ALA A 64 10.71 17.49 -3.88
N VAL A 65 10.16 16.73 -2.92
CA VAL A 65 8.76 16.87 -2.48
C VAL A 65 8.50 18.19 -1.76
N ASP A 66 9.43 18.66 -0.92
CA ASP A 66 9.27 19.92 -0.17
C ASP A 66 9.54 21.17 -1.02
N SER A 67 9.92 21.04 -2.29
CA SER A 67 10.11 22.20 -3.16
C SER A 67 8.78 22.89 -3.49
N GLU A 68 8.78 24.22 -3.53
CA GLU A 68 7.57 25.01 -3.84
C GLU A 68 6.97 24.66 -5.21
N ALA A 69 7.82 24.45 -6.22
CA ALA A 69 7.39 24.04 -7.56
C ALA A 69 6.66 22.69 -7.57
N MET A 70 7.03 21.77 -6.68
CA MET A 70 6.35 20.48 -6.53
C MET A 70 5.03 20.62 -5.78
N LYS A 71 5.00 21.43 -4.71
CA LYS A 71 3.77 21.73 -3.96
C LYS A 71 2.72 22.38 -4.86
N GLU A 72 3.12 23.33 -5.69
CA GLU A 72 2.25 23.97 -6.67
C GLU A 72 1.70 22.96 -7.71
N ALA A 73 2.56 22.09 -8.24
CA ALA A 73 2.14 21.05 -9.20
C ALA A 73 1.10 20.09 -8.59
N LEU A 74 1.32 19.65 -7.34
CA LEU A 74 0.37 18.81 -6.62
C LEU A 74 -0.96 19.54 -6.33
N LEU A 75 -0.90 20.81 -5.94
CA LEU A 75 -2.09 21.63 -5.70
C LEU A 75 -2.90 21.81 -6.99
N GLN A 76 -2.25 22.03 -8.14
CA GLN A 76 -2.89 22.12 -9.46
C GLN A 76 -3.57 20.80 -9.86
N LYS A 77 -3.00 19.66 -9.49
CA LYS A 77 -3.62 18.33 -9.66
C LYS A 77 -4.75 18.06 -8.66
N GLY A 78 -4.99 18.97 -7.70
CA GLY A 78 -6.10 18.94 -6.76
C GLY A 78 -5.84 18.15 -5.48
N TYR A 79 -4.56 17.94 -5.13
CA TYR A 79 -4.17 17.44 -3.80
C TYR A 79 -4.21 18.58 -2.78
N THR A 80 -4.53 18.24 -1.53
CA THR A 80 -4.72 19.19 -0.43
C THR A 80 -3.69 19.02 0.68
N ASP A 81 -3.12 17.82 0.81
CA ASP A 81 -2.23 17.46 1.89
C ASP A 81 -1.05 16.65 1.35
N ILE A 82 0.13 16.88 1.92
CA ILE A 82 1.30 16.01 1.83
C ILE A 82 1.62 15.54 3.24
N VAL A 83 1.80 14.23 3.40
CA VAL A 83 2.35 13.63 4.62
C VAL A 83 3.62 12.89 4.27
N ILE A 84 4.74 13.27 4.88
CA ILE A 84 6.06 12.73 4.58
C ILE A 84 6.56 11.85 5.73
N GLN A 85 6.68 10.55 5.47
CA GLN A 85 7.40 9.61 6.32
C GLN A 85 8.89 9.64 5.97
N MET A 86 9.68 10.14 6.91
CA MET A 86 11.14 10.25 6.81
C MET A 86 11.83 9.09 7.55
N GLY A 87 12.97 8.64 7.03
CA GLY A 87 13.79 7.61 7.66
C GLY A 87 14.92 8.23 8.48
N ARG A 88 16.16 7.82 8.19
CA ARG A 88 17.38 8.32 8.86
C ARG A 88 17.94 9.61 8.23
N GLY A 89 17.12 10.29 7.44
CA GLY A 89 17.48 11.55 6.79
C GLY A 89 17.72 12.68 7.78
N THR A 90 18.42 13.72 7.33
CA THR A 90 18.71 14.91 8.17
C THR A 90 17.93 16.14 7.74
N TYR A 91 17.41 16.14 6.51
CA TYR A 91 16.60 17.24 6.01
C TYR A 91 15.21 17.24 6.68
N ILE A 92 14.79 18.41 7.15
CA ILE A 92 13.49 18.60 7.81
C ILE A 92 12.61 19.46 6.89
N PRO A 93 11.46 18.94 6.41
CA PRO A 93 10.53 19.68 5.58
C PRO A 93 9.96 20.90 6.30
N SER A 94 9.63 21.92 5.51
CA SER A 94 8.93 23.09 6.00
C SER A 94 7.47 22.73 6.29
N LYS A 95 7.12 22.54 7.56
CA LYS A 95 5.73 22.31 7.98
C LYS A 95 4.89 23.52 7.63
N VAL A 96 3.81 23.31 6.87
CA VAL A 96 2.87 24.37 6.47
C VAL A 96 1.48 23.98 6.91
N SER A 97 0.82 24.87 7.63
CA SER A 97 -0.58 24.72 8.02
C SER A 97 -1.35 26.02 7.75
N GLY A 98 -2.46 25.97 7.01
CA GLY A 98 -3.23 27.15 6.60
C GLY A 98 -4.29 26.90 5.52
N SER A 99 -5.40 27.64 5.50
CA SER A 99 -6.57 27.30 4.66
C SER A 99 -6.39 27.48 3.15
N SER A 100 -5.34 28.18 2.69
CA SER A 100 -5.14 28.56 1.28
C SER A 100 -3.93 27.90 0.61
N THR A 101 -3.19 27.05 1.31
CA THR A 101 -1.97 26.38 0.81
C THR A 101 -2.02 24.88 1.05
N LEU A 102 -1.19 24.14 0.29
CA LEU A 102 -1.02 22.70 0.47
C LEU A 102 -0.52 22.40 1.88
N GLN A 103 -1.26 21.62 2.66
CA GLN A 103 -0.84 21.24 4.01
C GLN A 103 0.35 20.30 3.92
N VAL A 104 1.39 20.54 4.71
CA VAL A 104 2.55 19.65 4.75
C VAL A 104 2.76 19.19 6.19
N ASP A 105 2.71 17.89 6.42
CA ASP A 105 3.12 17.26 7.68
C ASP A 105 4.20 16.21 7.45
N TYR A 106 4.95 15.88 8.49
CA TYR A 106 5.98 14.86 8.42
C TYR A 106 6.13 14.11 9.75
N PHE A 107 6.62 12.88 9.67
CA PHE A 107 6.98 12.07 10.83
C PHE A 107 8.12 11.12 10.47
N THR A 108 8.78 10.54 11.47
CA THR A 108 9.87 9.57 11.25
C THR A 108 9.38 8.13 11.33
N PHE A 109 8.86 7.74 12.50
CA PHE A 109 8.33 6.40 12.75
C PHE A 109 6.84 6.43 13.01
N SER A 110 6.14 5.48 12.41
CA SER A 110 4.72 5.20 12.68
C SER A 110 4.55 3.69 12.82
N THR A 111 3.69 3.28 13.74
CA THR A 111 3.28 1.88 13.90
C THR A 111 2.29 1.43 12.81
N SER A 112 1.77 2.35 12.00
CA SER A 112 0.78 2.04 10.97
C SER A 112 0.98 2.85 9.69
N ILE A 113 2.01 2.50 8.92
CA ILE A 113 2.22 3.02 7.56
C ILE A 113 1.06 2.62 6.64
N ALA A 114 0.49 1.44 6.86
CA ALA A 114 -0.66 0.92 6.12
C ALA A 114 -1.87 1.87 6.15
N ASP A 115 -2.15 2.52 7.29
CA ASP A 115 -3.27 3.47 7.40
C ASP A 115 -3.05 4.70 6.51
N TYR A 116 -1.83 5.26 6.51
CA TYR A 116 -1.47 6.37 5.62
C TYR A 116 -1.61 5.99 4.15
N ILE A 117 -1.18 4.79 3.75
CA ILE A 117 -1.36 4.31 2.38
C ILE A 117 -2.85 4.16 2.05
N ARG A 118 -3.68 3.63 2.96
CA ARG A 118 -5.13 3.49 2.75
C ARG A 118 -5.84 4.84 2.59
N GLU A 119 -5.43 5.85 3.33
CA GLU A 119 -5.99 7.20 3.24
C GLU A 119 -5.45 8.00 2.05
N ALA A 120 -4.26 7.66 1.56
CA ALA A 120 -3.62 8.34 0.45
C ALA A 120 -4.45 8.24 -0.84
N SER A 121 -4.50 9.35 -1.56
CA SER A 121 -4.96 9.43 -2.95
C SER A 121 -3.82 9.16 -3.94
N LEU A 122 -2.58 9.39 -3.51
CA LEU A 122 -1.35 9.11 -4.25
C LEU A 122 -0.26 8.73 -3.25
N VAL A 123 0.51 7.69 -3.57
CA VAL A 123 1.72 7.33 -2.82
C VAL A 123 2.96 7.64 -3.65
N ILE A 124 3.94 8.30 -3.04
CA ILE A 124 5.28 8.48 -3.59
C ILE A 124 6.24 7.72 -2.67
N SER A 125 6.84 6.64 -3.15
CA SER A 125 7.74 5.83 -2.34
C SER A 125 9.13 5.77 -2.94
N HIS A 126 10.14 5.65 -2.08
CA HIS A 126 11.39 5.00 -2.52
C HIS A 126 11.07 3.57 -2.98
N ALA A 127 11.92 2.99 -3.82
CA ALA A 127 11.68 1.67 -4.41
C ALA A 127 11.87 0.47 -3.45
N GLY A 128 11.60 0.64 -2.16
CA GLY A 128 11.52 -0.47 -1.22
C GLY A 128 10.41 -1.42 -1.65
N SER A 129 10.75 -2.67 -1.96
CA SER A 129 9.82 -3.68 -2.47
C SER A 129 8.60 -3.89 -1.57
N GLY A 130 8.78 -3.83 -0.24
CA GLY A 130 7.68 -3.90 0.73
C GLY A 130 6.63 -2.80 0.53
N SER A 131 7.08 -1.55 0.43
CA SER A 131 6.19 -0.39 0.22
C SER A 131 5.51 -0.42 -1.15
N ILE A 132 6.23 -0.87 -2.19
CA ILE A 132 5.65 -1.05 -3.53
C ILE A 132 4.48 -2.04 -3.47
N PHE A 133 4.70 -3.25 -2.98
CA PHE A 133 3.67 -4.28 -3.00
C PHE A 133 2.53 -3.99 -2.01
N GLU A 134 2.79 -3.36 -0.87
CA GLU A 134 1.75 -2.92 0.05
C GLU A 134 0.81 -1.90 -0.62
N THR A 135 1.38 -0.92 -1.33
CA THR A 135 0.62 0.10 -2.06
C THR A 135 -0.19 -0.51 -3.21
N LEU A 136 0.45 -1.37 -4.01
CA LEU A 136 -0.19 -2.04 -5.14
C LEU A 136 -1.34 -2.96 -4.70
N ARG A 137 -1.20 -3.68 -3.57
CA ARG A 137 -2.26 -4.52 -3.00
C ARG A 137 -3.48 -3.71 -2.52
N LEU A 138 -3.27 -2.46 -2.14
CA LEU A 138 -4.33 -1.53 -1.76
C LEU A 138 -4.91 -0.77 -2.97
N CYS A 139 -4.49 -1.14 -4.19
CA CYS A 139 -4.90 -0.52 -5.45
C CYS A 139 -4.69 1.00 -5.44
N LYS A 140 -3.63 1.47 -4.78
CA LYS A 140 -3.30 2.89 -4.68
C LYS A 140 -2.38 3.30 -5.82
N PRO A 141 -2.62 4.46 -6.46
CA PRO A 141 -1.68 5.03 -7.41
C PRO A 141 -0.31 5.24 -6.75
N LEU A 142 0.74 4.80 -7.45
CA LEU A 142 2.10 4.78 -6.93
C LEU A 142 3.07 5.43 -7.91
N ILE A 143 3.90 6.34 -7.40
CA ILE A 143 5.12 6.82 -8.06
C ILE A 143 6.30 6.27 -7.26
N VAL A 144 7.12 5.45 -7.89
CA VAL A 144 8.38 4.98 -7.33
C VAL A 144 9.48 5.93 -7.72
N VAL A 145 10.23 6.41 -6.72
CA VAL A 145 11.39 7.27 -6.92
C VAL A 145 12.67 6.47 -6.67
N VAL A 146 13.48 6.33 -7.72
CA VAL A 146 14.74 5.59 -7.70
C VAL A 146 15.82 6.44 -7.04
N ASN A 147 16.56 5.85 -6.10
CA ASN A 147 17.73 6.49 -5.48
C ASN A 147 19.02 5.99 -6.13
N GLU A 148 19.53 6.71 -7.13
CA GLU A 148 20.72 6.27 -7.88
C GLU A 148 22.00 6.16 -7.01
N ASP A 149 22.05 6.82 -5.85
CA ASP A 149 23.23 6.82 -4.98
C ASP A 149 23.28 5.65 -3.98
N LEU A 150 22.14 4.98 -3.73
CA LEU A 150 22.01 4.01 -2.64
C LEU A 150 21.28 2.72 -3.04
N MET A 151 20.51 2.76 -4.13
CA MET A 151 19.58 1.69 -4.48
C MET A 151 20.28 0.57 -5.23
N ASP A 152 20.04 -0.67 -4.81
CA ASP A 152 20.51 -1.84 -5.55
C ASP A 152 19.83 -1.93 -6.92
N ASN A 153 20.57 -2.33 -7.95
CA ASN A 153 20.04 -2.50 -9.31
C ASN A 153 18.75 -3.34 -9.35
N HIS A 154 18.63 -4.33 -8.47
CA HIS A 154 17.44 -5.18 -8.37
C HIS A 154 16.17 -4.43 -7.97
N GLN A 155 16.28 -3.39 -7.14
CA GLN A 155 15.10 -2.57 -6.80
C GLN A 155 14.70 -1.68 -7.98
N SER A 156 15.69 -1.19 -8.76
CA SER A 156 15.45 -0.38 -9.96
C SER A 156 14.76 -1.21 -11.03
N GLU A 157 15.30 -2.40 -11.32
CA GLU A 157 14.73 -3.38 -12.26
C GLU A 157 13.27 -3.71 -11.93
N LEU A 158 12.95 -3.91 -10.63
CA LEU A 158 11.59 -4.16 -10.19
C LEU A 158 10.66 -2.96 -10.49
N ALA A 159 11.11 -1.74 -10.19
CA ALA A 159 10.33 -0.53 -10.43
C ALA A 159 10.10 -0.30 -11.94
N GLU A 160 11.12 -0.52 -12.75
CA GLU A 160 11.07 -0.40 -14.21
C GLU A 160 10.12 -1.42 -14.85
N GLU A 161 10.21 -2.70 -14.46
CA GLU A 161 9.30 -3.75 -14.93
C GLU A 161 7.84 -3.47 -14.60
N LEU A 162 7.56 -3.00 -13.37
CA LEU A 162 6.20 -2.64 -12.95
C LEU A 162 5.69 -1.39 -13.68
N ALA A 163 6.57 -0.44 -13.98
CA ALA A 163 6.24 0.75 -14.77
C ALA A 163 5.94 0.41 -16.23
N GLU A 164 6.73 -0.46 -16.87
CA GLU A 164 6.51 -0.92 -18.24
C GLU A 164 5.15 -1.63 -18.39
N ARG A 165 4.77 -2.41 -17.38
CA ARG A 165 3.46 -3.07 -17.29
C ARG A 165 2.32 -2.13 -16.88
N LYS A 166 2.62 -0.85 -16.63
CA LYS A 166 1.69 0.22 -16.26
C LYS A 166 1.02 0.02 -14.90
N HIS A 167 1.69 -0.62 -13.95
CA HIS A 167 1.19 -0.75 -12.57
C HIS A 167 1.52 0.44 -11.69
N LEU A 168 2.59 1.17 -12.01
CA LEU A 168 3.06 2.34 -11.30
C LEU A 168 3.78 3.30 -12.26
N PHE A 169 4.11 4.50 -11.77
CA PHE A 169 5.05 5.40 -12.46
C PHE A 169 6.43 5.31 -11.83
N CYS A 170 7.48 5.47 -12.62
CA CYS A 170 8.86 5.51 -12.15
C CYS A 170 9.45 6.91 -12.40
N ALA A 171 10.15 7.45 -11.42
CA ALA A 171 10.79 8.77 -11.49
C ALA A 171 12.11 8.80 -10.73
N ARG A 172 12.84 9.90 -10.89
CA ARG A 172 14.02 10.26 -10.08
C ARG A 172 13.68 11.52 -9.27
N PRO A 173 14.43 11.86 -8.20
CA PRO A 173 14.18 13.10 -7.47
C PRO A 173 14.13 14.33 -8.37
N GLN A 174 14.96 14.38 -9.41
CA GLN A 174 15.05 15.49 -10.36
C GLN A 174 13.89 15.51 -11.37
N THR A 175 13.31 14.35 -11.71
CA THR A 175 12.22 14.22 -12.70
C THR A 175 10.85 14.01 -12.05
N LEU A 176 10.78 13.97 -10.71
CA LEU A 176 9.55 13.70 -9.96
C LEU A 176 8.43 14.68 -10.30
N ARG A 177 8.76 15.96 -10.45
CA ARG A 177 7.80 17.00 -10.85
C ARG A 177 7.22 16.72 -12.24
N GLU A 178 8.07 16.38 -13.20
CA GLU A 178 7.65 16.03 -14.56
C GLU A 178 6.73 14.80 -14.56
N ALA A 179 7.05 13.81 -13.73
CA ALA A 179 6.18 12.64 -13.55
C ALA A 179 4.81 13.02 -12.98
N VAL A 180 4.76 13.93 -11.98
CA VAL A 180 3.48 14.44 -11.44
C VAL A 180 2.70 15.27 -12.46
N ASP A 181 3.38 16.08 -13.27
CA ASP A 181 2.74 16.86 -14.33
C ASP A 181 2.14 15.95 -15.41
N ALA A 182 2.89 14.93 -15.83
CA ALA A 182 2.52 14.00 -16.89
C ALA A 182 1.63 12.83 -16.44
N MET A 183 1.51 12.57 -15.13
CA MET A 183 0.78 11.39 -14.66
C MET A 183 -0.68 11.43 -15.10
N ASP A 184 -1.10 10.31 -15.68
CA ASP A 184 -2.47 9.98 -15.96
C ASP A 184 -2.84 8.73 -15.16
N LEU A 185 -3.49 8.94 -14.01
CA LEU A 185 -3.86 7.85 -13.11
C LEU A 185 -4.85 6.86 -13.76
N THR A 186 -5.56 7.26 -14.82
CA THR A 186 -6.49 6.38 -15.55
C THR A 186 -5.78 5.37 -16.44
N ALA A 187 -4.50 5.61 -16.76
CA ALA A 187 -3.67 4.70 -17.54
C ALA A 187 -3.08 3.54 -16.70
N LEU A 188 -3.17 3.61 -15.36
CA LEU A 188 -2.65 2.58 -14.47
C LEU A 188 -3.54 1.34 -14.47
N ARG A 189 -2.88 0.17 -14.47
CA ARG A 189 -3.52 -1.15 -14.38
C ARG A 189 -3.39 -1.66 -12.95
N PRO A 190 -4.48 -2.12 -12.31
CA PRO A 190 -4.42 -2.80 -11.03
C PRO A 190 -3.40 -3.95 -11.07
N TYR A 191 -2.62 -4.08 -9.99
CA TYR A 191 -1.66 -5.17 -9.85
C TYR A 191 -2.38 -6.40 -9.29
N GLU A 192 -2.28 -7.51 -10.02
CA GLU A 192 -2.77 -8.81 -9.56
C GLU A 192 -1.59 -9.61 -8.98
N PRO A 193 -1.58 -9.90 -7.66
CA PRO A 193 -0.53 -10.70 -7.06
C PRO A 193 -0.47 -12.09 -7.71
N GLY A 194 0.74 -12.53 -8.09
CA GLY A 194 0.93 -13.90 -8.57
C GLY A 194 0.59 -14.94 -7.50
N ASP A 195 0.12 -16.12 -7.93
CA ASP A 195 -0.09 -17.24 -7.01
C ASP A 195 1.26 -17.82 -6.56
N ALA A 196 1.58 -17.66 -5.28
CA ALA A 196 2.82 -18.19 -4.69
C ALA A 196 2.73 -19.68 -4.33
N LYS A 197 1.51 -20.27 -4.30
CA LYS A 197 1.30 -21.67 -3.90
C LYS A 197 2.18 -22.64 -4.70
N PRO A 198 2.33 -22.53 -6.03
CA PRO A 198 3.17 -23.47 -6.79
C PRO A 198 4.64 -23.44 -6.35
N VAL A 199 5.17 -22.27 -6.01
CA VAL A 199 6.56 -22.10 -5.54
C VAL A 199 6.71 -22.68 -4.13
N VAL A 200 5.74 -22.41 -3.24
CA VAL A 200 5.73 -22.97 -1.88
C VAL A 200 5.64 -24.50 -1.93
N THR A 201 4.76 -25.05 -2.77
CA THR A 201 4.65 -26.50 -2.97
C THR A 201 5.96 -27.11 -3.48
N LEU A 202 6.64 -26.44 -4.41
CA LEU A 202 7.93 -26.90 -4.94
C LEU A 202 9.02 -26.89 -3.87
N ILE A 203 9.11 -25.83 -3.07
CA ILE A 203 10.07 -25.71 -1.95
C ILE A 203 9.79 -26.78 -0.90
N ASN A 204 8.53 -26.96 -0.48
CA ASN A 204 8.14 -27.97 0.49
C ASN A 204 8.47 -29.39 0.00
N LYS A 205 8.23 -29.65 -1.29
CA LYS A 205 8.62 -30.93 -1.92
C LYS A 205 10.14 -31.13 -1.94
N PHE A 206 10.91 -30.08 -2.24
CA PHE A 206 12.37 -30.15 -2.28
C PHE A 206 12.99 -30.34 -0.88
N LEU A 207 12.48 -29.61 0.12
CA LEU A 207 12.96 -29.63 1.50
C LEU A 207 12.34 -30.73 2.37
N ARG A 208 11.41 -31.52 1.81
CA ARG A 208 10.68 -32.60 2.50
C ARG A 208 9.91 -32.13 3.74
N PHE A 209 9.40 -30.90 3.72
CA PHE A 209 8.44 -30.48 4.73
C PHE A 209 7.11 -31.22 4.50
N PRO A 210 6.43 -31.69 5.56
CA PRO A 210 5.08 -32.22 5.43
C PRO A 210 4.18 -31.14 4.83
N VAL A 211 3.41 -31.52 3.82
CA VAL A 211 2.38 -30.67 3.23
C VAL A 211 1.09 -31.05 3.96
N ASP A 212 0.70 -30.22 4.92
CA ASP A 212 -0.62 -30.32 5.58
C ASP A 212 -1.70 -29.65 4.70
#